data_AF-A0A5N3ZY91-F1
#
_entry.id   AF-A0A5N3ZY91-F1
#
_cell.length_a   1.000
_cell.length_b   1.000
_cell.length_c   1.000
_cell.angle_alpha   90.00
_cell.angle_beta   90.00
_cell.angle_gamma   90.00
#
_symmetry.space_group_name_H-M   'P 1'
#
loop_
_entity.id
_entity.type
_entity.pdbx_description
1 polymer ?
#
loop_
_entity_poly.entity_id
_entity_poly.type
_entity_poly.pdbx_seq_one_letter_code
_entity_poly.pdbx_strand_id
1 'polypeptide(L)'
;MRSRFEEHYVKSGRGGRKLDEVRDKYQKACRKLHLTHNEYVLLLCEAAEFEKDFRTVLLPGLLEYQQSVQEGFVLTWRQLLQDLAHFSDFTSDKYKDIHKRIDSSLHSIKHTEEYNDFTEKHKTSPTEAVKFSFDESLTEENAGKLLPNQLTVDNLTVEWLRTKLSDLETNIKDIQEKKTNFSSQNQEILHNGKSSNNDISARYTGC
;
A
#
# COMPACT_ATOMS: atom_id res chain seq x y z
N MET A 1 -51.16 -25.23 -71.37
CA MET A 1 -52.56 -25.66 -71.09
C MET A 1 -53.60 -24.77 -71.77
N ARG A 2 -53.52 -23.44 -71.63
CA ARG A 2 -54.40 -22.49 -72.35
C ARG A 2 -54.44 -22.69 -73.87
N SER A 3 -53.28 -22.82 -74.50
CA SER A 3 -53.15 -23.06 -75.95
C SER A 3 -53.81 -24.36 -76.45
N ARG A 4 -53.88 -25.44 -75.64
CA ARG A 4 -54.60 -26.68 -76.02
C ARG A 4 -56.12 -26.57 -75.90
N PHE A 5 -56.61 -25.72 -74.99
CA PHE A 5 -58.03 -25.44 -74.85
C PHE A 5 -58.53 -24.56 -76.01
N GLU A 6 -57.78 -23.51 -76.36
CA GLU A 6 -58.07 -22.65 -77.53
C GLU A 6 -58.06 -23.45 -78.85
N GLU A 7 -57.14 -24.40 -79.03
CA GLU A 7 -57.05 -25.20 -80.25
C GLU A 7 -58.27 -26.13 -80.46
N HIS A 8 -58.76 -26.80 -79.40
CA HIS A 8 -59.95 -27.66 -79.49
C HIS A 8 -61.27 -26.88 -79.51
N TYR A 9 -61.32 -25.71 -78.88
CA TYR A 9 -62.52 -24.86 -78.85
C TYR A 9 -62.74 -24.14 -80.20
N VAL A 10 -61.67 -23.69 -80.86
CA VAL A 10 -61.76 -22.90 -82.11
C VAL A 10 -61.78 -23.77 -83.38
N LYS A 11 -61.09 -24.93 -83.42
CA LYS A 11 -61.00 -25.74 -84.66
C LYS A 11 -62.02 -26.88 -84.80
N SER A 12 -62.65 -27.37 -83.73
CA SER A 12 -63.37 -28.66 -83.80
C SER A 12 -64.89 -28.61 -83.91
N GLY A 13 -65.58 -27.47 -83.76
CA GLY A 13 -67.00 -27.23 -84.16
C GLY A 13 -68.10 -28.22 -83.70
N ARG A 14 -67.76 -29.34 -83.06
CA ARG A 14 -68.64 -30.43 -82.63
C ARG A 14 -68.36 -30.69 -81.16
N GLY A 15 -69.27 -30.23 -80.31
CA GLY A 15 -69.27 -30.51 -78.87
C GLY A 15 -69.35 -32.01 -78.63
N GLY A 16 -68.34 -32.57 -77.97
CA GLY A 16 -68.27 -33.96 -77.58
C GLY A 16 -67.50 -34.13 -76.27
N ARG A 17 -67.65 -35.29 -75.61
CA ARG A 17 -67.14 -35.59 -74.26
C ARG A 17 -65.68 -35.16 -74.01
N LYS A 18 -64.81 -35.27 -75.01
CA LYS A 18 -63.39 -34.85 -74.90
C LYS A 18 -63.21 -33.33 -74.71
N LEU A 19 -64.07 -32.50 -75.32
CA LEU A 19 -64.04 -31.05 -75.13
C LEU A 19 -64.44 -30.68 -73.71
N ASP A 20 -65.45 -31.36 -73.16
CA ASP A 20 -65.91 -31.15 -71.79
C ASP A 20 -64.82 -31.56 -70.76
N GLU A 21 -64.10 -32.65 -71.00
CA GLU A 21 -62.97 -33.08 -70.16
C GLU A 21 -61.80 -32.07 -70.15
N VAL A 22 -61.45 -31.49 -71.30
CA VAL A 22 -60.38 -30.47 -71.35
C VAL A 22 -60.85 -29.17 -70.69
N ARG A 23 -62.13 -28.80 -70.83
CA ARG A 23 -62.74 -27.65 -70.12
C ARG A 23 -62.69 -27.81 -68.62
N ASP A 24 -63.10 -28.97 -68.10
CA ASP A 24 -63.07 -29.27 -66.66
C ASP A 24 -61.64 -29.24 -66.09
N LYS A 25 -60.66 -29.81 -66.82
CA LYS A 25 -59.24 -29.74 -66.43
C LYS A 25 -58.73 -28.30 -66.39
N TYR A 26 -59.08 -27.49 -67.39
CA TYR A 26 -58.69 -26.07 -67.41
C TYR A 26 -59.33 -25.29 -66.25
N GLN A 27 -60.63 -25.49 -66.00
CA GLN A 27 -61.33 -24.84 -64.88
C GLN A 27 -60.73 -25.22 -63.53
N LYS A 28 -60.41 -26.51 -63.32
CA LYS A 28 -59.72 -26.99 -62.10
C LYS A 28 -58.34 -26.35 -61.93
N ALA A 29 -57.55 -26.26 -62.99
CA ALA A 29 -56.25 -25.61 -62.95
C ALA A 29 -56.36 -24.10 -62.67
N CYS A 30 -57.32 -23.42 -63.29
CA CYS A 30 -57.59 -22.00 -63.06
C CYS A 30 -58.02 -21.75 -61.60
N ARG A 31 -58.94 -22.59 -61.08
CA ARG A 31 -59.33 -22.54 -59.67
C ARG A 31 -58.13 -22.73 -58.74
N LYS A 32 -57.27 -23.71 -59.01
CA LYS A 32 -56.05 -23.94 -58.22
C LYS A 32 -55.13 -22.71 -58.25
N LEU A 33 -54.93 -22.11 -59.43
CA LEU A 33 -54.12 -20.89 -59.57
C LEU A 33 -54.69 -19.73 -58.74
N HIS A 34 -56.01 -19.49 -58.81
CA HIS A 34 -56.64 -18.44 -58.01
C HIS A 34 -56.53 -18.69 -56.51
N LEU A 35 -56.72 -19.94 -56.06
CA LEU A 35 -56.53 -20.30 -54.66
C LEU A 35 -55.08 -20.07 -54.20
N THR A 36 -54.10 -20.51 -54.99
CA THR A 36 -52.66 -20.29 -54.69
C THR A 36 -52.29 -18.81 -54.71
N HIS A 37 -52.86 -18.02 -55.64
CA HIS A 37 -52.67 -16.57 -55.65
C HIS A 37 -53.21 -15.92 -54.38
N ASN A 38 -54.44 -16.25 -53.98
CA ASN A 38 -55.04 -15.70 -52.77
C ASN A 38 -54.21 -16.07 -51.52
N GLU A 39 -53.76 -17.31 -51.42
CA GLU A 39 -52.88 -17.77 -50.34
C GLU A 39 -51.58 -16.96 -50.31
N TYR A 40 -50.96 -16.74 -51.47
CA TYR A 40 -49.75 -15.94 -51.56
C TYR A 40 -49.96 -14.49 -51.13
N VAL A 41 -51.08 -13.87 -51.50
CA VAL A 41 -51.43 -12.51 -51.05
C VAL A 41 -51.60 -12.46 -49.53
N LEU A 42 -52.24 -13.46 -48.91
CA LEU A 42 -52.38 -13.53 -47.46
C LEU A 42 -51.02 -13.68 -46.76
N LEU A 43 -50.15 -14.56 -47.27
CA LEU A 43 -48.79 -14.74 -46.76
C LEU A 43 -47.95 -13.46 -46.88
N LEU A 44 -48.11 -12.68 -47.95
CA LEU A 44 -47.45 -11.39 -48.08
C LEU A 44 -47.93 -10.37 -47.04
N CYS A 45 -49.24 -10.33 -46.75
CA CYS A 45 -49.78 -9.46 -45.70
C CYS A 45 -49.26 -9.86 -44.32
N GLU A 46 -49.22 -11.15 -44.01
CA GLU A 46 -48.67 -11.66 -42.75
C GLU A 46 -47.18 -11.31 -42.60
N ALA A 47 -46.39 -11.52 -43.66
CA ALA A 47 -44.97 -11.17 -43.64
C ALA A 47 -44.74 -9.65 -43.47
N ALA A 48 -45.60 -8.80 -44.05
CA ALA A 48 -45.52 -7.36 -43.91
C ALA A 48 -45.83 -6.89 -42.48
N GLU A 49 -46.86 -7.45 -41.84
CA GLU A 49 -47.14 -7.12 -40.43
C GLU A 49 -46.05 -7.64 -39.49
N PHE A 50 -45.51 -8.84 -39.73
CA PHE A 50 -44.38 -9.34 -38.93
C PHE A 50 -43.13 -8.47 -39.09
N GLU A 51 -42.79 -8.03 -40.31
CA GLU A 51 -41.66 -7.14 -40.54
C GLU A 51 -41.80 -5.84 -39.74
N LYS A 52 -42.99 -5.24 -39.81
CA LYS A 52 -43.33 -4.04 -39.06
C LYS A 52 -43.21 -4.26 -37.55
N ASP A 53 -43.83 -5.30 -37.01
CA ASP A 53 -43.75 -5.62 -35.57
C ASP A 53 -42.32 -5.90 -35.13
N PHE A 54 -41.53 -6.60 -35.96
CA PHE A 54 -40.12 -6.84 -35.69
C PHE A 54 -39.34 -5.52 -35.59
N ARG A 55 -39.57 -4.60 -36.53
CA ARG A 55 -38.89 -3.29 -36.57
C ARG A 55 -39.32 -2.34 -35.47
N THR A 56 -40.60 -2.30 -35.13
CA THR A 56 -41.17 -1.26 -34.28
C THR A 56 -41.42 -1.71 -32.85
N VAL A 57 -41.41 -3.01 -32.58
CA VAL A 57 -41.70 -3.56 -31.25
C VAL A 57 -40.57 -4.49 -30.78
N LEU A 58 -40.30 -5.58 -31.50
CA LEU A 58 -39.41 -6.62 -30.99
C LEU A 58 -37.96 -6.16 -30.89
N LEU A 59 -37.41 -5.57 -31.95
CA LEU A 59 -36.02 -5.11 -31.96
C LEU A 59 -35.78 -3.94 -30.98
N PRO A 60 -36.60 -2.87 -30.97
CA PRO A 60 -36.47 -1.82 -29.96
C PRO A 60 -36.56 -2.36 -28.53
N GLY A 61 -37.52 -3.23 -28.23
CA GLY A 61 -37.68 -3.82 -26.90
C GLY A 61 -36.47 -4.66 -26.47
N LEU A 62 -35.87 -5.42 -27.39
CA LEU A 62 -34.64 -6.15 -27.12
C LEU A 62 -33.48 -5.20 -26.79
N LEU A 63 -33.33 -4.12 -27.56
CA LEU A 63 -32.27 -3.14 -27.35
C LEU A 63 -32.45 -2.35 -26.05
N GLU A 64 -33.68 -1.97 -25.70
CA GLU A 64 -34.00 -1.34 -24.42
C GLU A 64 -33.67 -2.25 -23.24
N TYR A 65 -34.05 -3.53 -23.33
CA TYR A 65 -33.69 -4.51 -22.31
C TYR A 65 -32.17 -4.64 -22.17
N GLN A 66 -31.46 -4.79 -23.29
CA GLN A 66 -29.99 -4.87 -23.28
C GLN A 66 -29.36 -3.61 -22.68
N GLN A 67 -29.87 -2.43 -23.02
CA GLN A 67 -29.42 -1.16 -22.44
C GLN A 67 -29.63 -1.16 -20.91
N SER A 68 -30.80 -1.59 -20.43
CA SER A 68 -31.08 -1.63 -18.98
C SER A 68 -30.10 -2.53 -18.22
N VAL A 69 -29.69 -3.67 -18.81
CA VAL A 69 -28.69 -4.57 -18.23
C VAL A 69 -27.32 -3.89 -18.21
N GLN A 70 -26.94 -3.21 -19.29
CA GLN A 70 -25.67 -2.49 -19.37
C GLN A 70 -25.59 -1.34 -18.37
N GLU A 71 -26.66 -0.57 -18.21
CA GLU A 71 -26.77 0.48 -17.18
C GLU A 71 -26.65 -0.11 -15.77
N GLY A 72 -27.23 -1.29 -15.55
CA GLY A 72 -27.06 -2.07 -14.33
C GLY A 72 -25.58 -2.37 -14.03
N PHE A 73 -24.81 -2.82 -15.03
CA PHE A 73 -23.37 -3.04 -14.85
C PHE A 73 -22.63 -1.75 -14.47
N VAL A 74 -22.92 -0.63 -15.14
CA VAL A 74 -22.29 0.66 -14.84
C VAL A 74 -22.58 1.09 -13.40
N LEU A 75 -23.81 0.89 -12.93
CA LEU A 75 -24.19 1.18 -11.54
C LEU A 75 -23.39 0.33 -10.54
N THR A 76 -23.29 -0.98 -10.79
CA THR A 76 -22.52 -1.90 -9.94
C THR A 76 -21.04 -1.51 -9.91
N TRP A 77 -20.45 -1.21 -11.07
CA TRP A 77 -19.06 -0.75 -11.15
C TRP A 77 -18.83 0.54 -10.37
N ARG A 78 -19.74 1.51 -10.48
CA ARG A 78 -19.65 2.76 -9.71
C ARG A 78 -19.63 2.46 -8.22
N GLN A 79 -20.51 1.59 -7.72
CA GLN A 79 -20.56 1.25 -6.31
C GLN A 79 -19.25 0.58 -5.85
N LEU A 80 -18.75 -0.40 -6.62
CA LEU A 80 -17.48 -1.07 -6.30
C LEU A 80 -16.30 -0.10 -6.26
N LEU A 81 -16.23 0.84 -7.19
CA LEU A 81 -15.16 1.84 -7.21
C LEU A 81 -15.28 2.85 -6.06
N GLN A 82 -16.50 3.21 -5.67
CA GLN A 82 -16.74 4.04 -4.47
C GLN A 82 -16.32 3.31 -3.19
N ASP A 83 -16.68 2.04 -3.06
CA ASP A 83 -16.27 1.22 -1.91
C ASP A 83 -14.75 1.07 -1.86
N LEU A 84 -14.10 0.81 -3.01
CA LEU A 84 -12.65 0.73 -3.11
C LEU A 84 -11.98 2.04 -2.67
N ALA A 85 -12.47 3.18 -3.16
CA ALA A 85 -11.97 4.50 -2.77
C ALA A 85 -12.16 4.74 -1.26
N HIS A 86 -13.29 4.33 -0.69
CA HIS A 86 -13.56 4.46 0.74
C HIS A 86 -12.61 3.61 1.59
N PHE A 87 -12.38 2.35 1.22
CA PHE A 87 -11.51 1.45 1.99
C PHE A 87 -10.02 1.72 1.80
N SER A 88 -9.63 2.33 0.68
CA SER A 88 -8.24 2.74 0.42
C SER A 88 -7.91 4.16 0.91
N ASP A 89 -8.85 4.85 1.55
CA ASP A 89 -8.60 6.17 2.15
C ASP A 89 -7.85 6.05 3.49
N PHE A 90 -6.52 6.16 3.43
CA PHE A 90 -5.66 6.26 4.61
C PHE A 90 -5.53 7.68 5.17
N THR A 91 -6.24 8.67 4.59
CA THR A 91 -6.21 10.07 5.03
C THR A 91 -7.34 10.41 6.01
N SER A 92 -8.22 9.45 6.28
CA SER A 92 -9.26 9.55 7.31
C SER A 92 -8.68 9.94 8.67
N ASP A 93 -9.46 10.68 9.45
CA ASP A 93 -9.07 11.18 10.77
C ASP A 93 -8.64 10.06 11.72
N LYS A 94 -9.20 8.85 11.58
CA LYS A 94 -8.79 7.66 12.35
C LYS A 94 -7.30 7.36 12.19
N TYR A 95 -6.78 7.40 10.96
CA TYR A 95 -5.36 7.14 10.68
C TYR A 95 -4.49 8.30 11.13
N LYS A 96 -4.94 9.54 10.94
CA LYS A 96 -4.26 10.73 11.46
C LYS A 96 -4.12 10.68 12.98
N ASP A 97 -5.15 10.25 13.69
CA ASP A 97 -5.15 10.15 15.15
C ASP A 97 -4.25 9.00 15.66
N ILE A 98 -4.17 7.90 14.91
CA ILE A 98 -3.15 6.86 15.18
C ILE A 98 -1.75 7.46 15.02
N HIS A 99 -1.48 8.18 13.93
CA HIS A 99 -0.18 8.77 13.66
C HIS A 99 0.22 9.82 14.72
N LYS A 100 -0.71 10.71 15.09
CA LYS A 100 -0.50 11.69 16.18
C LYS A 100 -0.16 11.02 17.52
N ARG A 101 -0.77 9.88 17.84
CA ARG A 101 -0.44 9.12 19.06
C ARG A 101 0.97 8.56 19.00
N ILE A 102 1.38 8.01 17.86
CA ILE A 102 2.75 7.53 17.64
C ILE A 102 3.75 8.69 17.82
N ASP A 103 3.50 9.82 17.17
CA ASP A 103 4.36 11.01 17.31
C ASP A 103 4.42 11.49 18.75
N SER A 104 3.28 11.53 19.45
CA SER A 104 3.23 11.93 20.86
C SER A 104 4.06 10.99 21.74
N SER A 105 3.97 9.68 21.51
CA SER A 105 4.80 8.68 22.21
C SER A 105 6.29 8.88 21.91
N LEU A 106 6.65 9.17 20.65
CA LEU A 106 8.04 9.43 20.29
C LEU A 106 8.59 10.69 20.97
N HIS A 107 7.80 11.78 21.00
CA HIS A 107 8.18 13.02 21.68
C HIS A 107 8.20 12.89 23.21
N SER A 108 7.52 11.89 23.78
CA SER A 108 7.54 11.64 25.22
C SER A 108 8.83 11.00 25.72
N ILE A 109 9.64 10.42 24.81
CA ILE A 109 10.93 9.81 25.17
C ILE A 109 11.92 10.92 25.52
N LYS A 110 12.39 10.93 26.78
CA LYS A 110 13.36 11.89 27.29
C LYS A 110 14.62 11.18 27.77
N HIS A 111 15.69 11.28 26.98
CA HIS A 111 16.97 10.65 27.29
C HIS A 111 17.57 11.06 28.65
N THR A 112 17.25 12.26 29.16
CA THR A 112 17.72 12.72 30.48
C THR A 112 16.99 12.08 31.65
N GLU A 113 15.78 11.55 31.44
CA GLU A 113 14.92 11.00 32.50
C GLU A 113 14.86 9.45 32.47
N GLU A 114 15.31 8.83 31.37
CA GLU A 114 15.25 7.37 31.10
C GLU A 114 15.71 6.50 32.27
N TYR A 115 16.83 6.89 32.91
CA TYR A 115 17.46 6.09 33.96
C TYR A 115 17.13 6.57 35.37
N ASN A 116 16.22 7.52 35.56
CA ASN A 116 15.92 8.05 36.89
C ASN A 116 15.35 6.95 37.81
N ASP A 117 14.31 6.25 37.38
CA ASP A 117 13.68 5.15 38.15
C ASP A 117 14.67 4.01 38.42
N PHE A 118 15.44 3.63 37.39
CA PHE A 118 16.47 2.60 37.52
C PHE A 118 17.54 3.00 38.55
N THR A 119 18.07 4.22 38.43
CA THR A 119 19.13 4.71 39.31
C THR A 119 18.62 4.86 40.74
N GLU A 120 17.38 5.31 40.93
CA GLU A 120 16.76 5.46 42.25
C GLU A 120 16.53 4.10 42.92
N LYS A 121 15.96 3.14 42.19
CA LYS A 121 15.68 1.79 42.70
C LYS A 121 16.95 0.99 43.04
N HIS A 122 18.03 1.22 42.30
CA HIS A 122 19.30 0.53 42.48
C HIS A 122 20.37 1.40 43.16
N LYS A 123 19.98 2.53 43.75
CA LYS A 123 20.89 3.42 44.44
C LYS A 123 21.50 2.69 45.63
N THR A 124 22.82 2.55 45.62
CA THR A 124 23.58 2.06 46.76
C THR A 124 24.38 3.20 47.35
N SER A 125 24.52 3.21 48.67
CA SER A 125 25.50 4.08 49.33
C SER A 125 26.89 3.60 48.94
N PRO A 126 27.76 4.47 48.38
CA PRO A 126 29.15 4.11 48.15
C PRO A 126 29.74 3.58 49.45
N THR A 127 30.40 2.42 49.39
CA THR A 127 31.16 1.91 50.52
C THR A 127 32.17 2.97 50.95
N GLU A 128 32.33 3.18 52.26
CA GLU A 128 33.32 4.14 52.75
C GLU A 128 34.68 3.83 52.13
N ALA A 129 35.35 4.87 51.63
CA ALA A 129 36.66 4.73 51.05
C ALA A 129 37.60 4.14 52.11
N VAL A 130 38.26 3.03 51.77
CA VAL A 130 39.29 2.44 52.63
C VAL A 130 40.35 3.50 52.87
N LYS A 131 40.48 3.93 54.13
CA LYS A 131 41.53 4.87 54.54
C LYS A 131 42.82 4.08 54.63
N PHE A 132 43.71 4.29 53.67
CA PHE A 132 45.07 3.79 53.75
C PHE A 132 45.85 4.68 54.72
N SER A 133 46.33 4.10 55.80
CA SER A 133 47.25 4.74 56.74
C SER A 133 48.55 3.96 56.77
N PHE A 134 49.67 4.65 57.01
CA PHE A 134 50.92 3.98 57.34
C PHE A 134 50.74 3.15 58.62
N ASP A 135 51.19 1.90 58.60
CA ASP A 135 51.16 1.02 59.77
C ASP A 135 52.28 1.42 60.74
N GLU A 136 51.90 2.05 61.86
CA GLU A 136 52.83 2.64 62.82
C GLU A 136 53.74 1.59 63.47
N SER A 137 53.28 0.33 63.56
CA SER A 137 54.04 -0.79 64.13
C SER A 137 55.34 -1.07 63.38
N LEU A 138 55.43 -0.70 62.10
CA LEU A 138 56.62 -0.87 61.27
C LEU A 138 57.78 0.06 61.64
N THR A 139 57.53 1.07 62.48
CA THR A 139 58.56 2.06 62.89
C THR A 139 58.89 2.02 64.39
N GLU A 140 58.19 1.21 65.18
CA GLU A 140 58.34 1.15 66.65
C GLU A 140 59.70 0.60 67.11
N GLU A 141 60.28 -0.36 66.38
CA GLU A 141 61.59 -0.98 66.72
C GLU A 141 62.81 -0.24 66.13
N ASN A 142 62.58 0.82 65.35
CA ASN A 142 63.67 1.53 64.70
C ASN A 142 64.25 2.64 65.60
N ALA A 143 65.58 2.79 65.60
CA ALA A 143 66.33 3.72 66.46
C ALA A 143 66.19 5.22 66.10
N GLY A 144 64.97 5.70 65.80
CA GLY A 144 64.59 7.10 65.97
C GLY A 144 64.70 8.03 64.76
N LYS A 145 64.54 7.56 63.50
CA LYS A 145 64.51 8.46 62.32
C LYS A 145 63.38 8.25 61.32
N LEU A 146 62.77 7.07 61.27
CA LEU A 146 61.62 6.82 60.40
C LEU A 146 60.35 7.23 61.16
N LEU A 147 59.54 8.08 60.54
CA LEU A 147 58.27 8.54 61.09
C LEU A 147 57.12 8.10 60.18
N PRO A 148 56.00 7.61 60.74
CA PRO A 148 54.80 7.28 59.96
C PRO A 148 54.36 8.43 59.05
N ASN A 149 53.91 8.09 57.84
CA ASN A 149 53.40 9.05 56.84
C ASN A 149 54.38 10.18 56.45
N GLN A 150 55.67 10.04 56.75
CA GLN A 150 56.68 11.06 56.44
C GLN A 150 57.86 10.46 55.67
N LEU A 151 58.28 11.14 54.61
CA LEU A 151 59.48 10.77 53.87
C LEU A 151 60.72 11.18 54.68
N THR A 152 61.66 10.24 54.87
CA THR A 152 62.96 10.56 55.44
C THR A 152 63.85 11.14 54.36
N VAL A 153 64.33 12.36 54.59
CA VAL A 153 65.22 13.08 53.68
C VAL A 153 66.58 13.21 54.36
N ASP A 154 67.49 12.30 54.03
CA ASP A 154 68.85 12.30 54.55
C ASP A 154 69.88 12.02 53.43
N ASN A 155 71.14 11.89 53.82
CA ASN A 155 72.25 11.66 52.89
C ASN A 155 72.14 10.31 52.15
N LEU A 156 71.28 9.39 52.59
CA LEU A 156 71.05 8.10 51.95
C LEU A 156 69.89 8.15 50.95
N THR A 157 68.88 8.99 51.17
CA THR A 157 67.63 8.99 50.39
C THR A 157 67.46 10.18 49.44
N VAL A 158 68.21 11.29 49.62
CA VAL A 158 67.98 12.56 48.91
C VAL A 158 68.07 12.46 47.38
N GLU A 159 69.05 11.72 46.84
CA GLU A 159 69.23 11.60 45.38
C GLU A 159 68.12 10.75 44.74
N TRP A 160 67.71 9.69 45.44
CA TRP A 160 66.58 8.86 45.03
C TRP A 160 65.28 9.66 45.04
N LEU A 161 65.03 10.46 46.08
CA LEU A 161 63.84 11.31 46.17
C LEU A 161 63.76 12.36 45.05
N ARG A 162 64.89 12.97 44.66
CA ARG A 162 64.94 13.91 43.53
C ARG A 162 64.62 13.25 42.20
N THR A 163 65.21 12.09 41.94
CA THR A 163 64.91 11.28 40.75
C THR A 163 63.43 10.92 40.73
N LYS A 164 62.91 10.41 41.86
CA LYS A 164 61.52 9.99 41.98
C LYS A 164 60.53 11.15 41.80
N LEU A 165 60.87 12.34 42.28
CA LEU A 165 60.06 13.54 42.09
C LEU A 165 60.01 13.93 40.61
N SER A 166 61.15 14.00 39.92
CA SER A 166 61.20 14.31 38.47
C SER A 166 60.41 13.30 37.64
N ASP A 167 60.51 12.01 37.99
CA ASP A 167 59.73 10.96 37.33
C ASP A 167 58.22 11.15 37.55
N LEU A 168 57.80 11.48 38.78
CA LEU A 168 56.39 11.70 39.10
C LEU A 168 55.84 12.95 38.39
N GLU A 169 56.60 14.04 38.33
CA GLU A 169 56.21 15.25 37.61
C GLU A 169 56.00 15.00 36.12
N THR A 170 56.92 14.26 35.49
CA THR A 170 56.81 13.86 34.09
C THR A 170 55.57 13.00 33.86
N ASN A 171 55.35 11.98 34.71
CA ASN A 171 54.17 11.12 34.62
C ASN A 171 52.85 11.88 34.81
N ILE A 172 52.79 12.85 35.74
CA ILE A 172 51.60 13.68 35.95
C ILE A 172 51.30 14.49 34.69
N LYS A 173 52.33 15.10 34.08
CA LYS A 173 52.18 15.88 32.85
C LYS A 173 51.64 15.03 31.70
N ASP A 174 52.21 13.84 31.50
CA ASP A 174 51.76 12.91 30.46
C ASP A 174 50.31 12.46 30.65
N ILE A 175 49.88 12.20 31.90
CA ILE A 175 48.50 11.82 32.22
C ILE A 175 47.53 12.98 31.99
N GLN A 176 47.93 14.21 32.31
CA GLN A 176 47.12 15.40 32.06
C GLN A 176 46.91 15.63 30.56
N GLU A 177 47.95 15.49 29.74
CA GLU A 177 47.86 15.60 28.28
C GLU A 177 46.98 14.49 27.68
N LYS A 178 47.06 13.26 28.19
CA LYS A 178 46.14 12.18 27.80
C LYS A 178 44.69 12.53 28.12
N LYS A 179 44.42 13.06 29.32
CA LYS A 179 43.07 13.43 29.75
C LYS A 179 42.45 14.50 28.84
N THR A 180 43.21 15.52 28.45
CA THR A 180 42.72 16.60 27.55
C THR A 180 42.42 16.08 26.14
N ASN A 181 43.23 15.14 25.64
CA ASN A 181 43.00 14.49 24.35
C ASN A 181 41.71 13.64 24.37
N PHE A 182 41.48 12.86 25.44
CA PHE A 182 40.26 12.07 25.60
C PHE A 182 38.97 12.90 25.76
N SER A 183 39.04 14.07 26.42
CA SER A 183 37.88 14.95 26.54
C SER A 183 37.49 15.59 25.21
N SER A 184 38.46 15.86 24.34
CA SER A 184 38.23 16.45 23.02
C SER A 184 37.57 15.45 22.05
N GLN A 185 37.97 14.17 22.12
CA GLN A 185 37.42 13.11 21.27
C GLN A 185 35.98 12.71 21.63
N ASN A 186 35.57 12.82 22.90
CA ASN A 186 34.19 12.56 23.32
C ASN A 186 33.19 13.64 22.87
N GLN A 187 33.64 14.89 22.63
CA GLN A 187 32.75 15.96 22.13
C GLN A 187 32.32 15.73 20.67
N GLU A 188 33.15 15.09 19.83
CA GLU A 188 32.80 14.80 18.44
C GLU A 188 31.70 13.73 18.31
N ILE A 189 31.69 12.73 19.19
CA ILE A 189 30.72 11.62 19.18
C ILE A 189 29.29 12.12 19.50
N LEU A 190 29.17 13.10 20.40
CA LEU A 190 27.87 13.72 20.77
C LEU A 190 27.27 14.58 19.65
N HIS A 191 28.10 15.12 18.74
CA HIS A 191 27.63 16.01 17.67
C HIS A 191 27.06 15.25 16.46
N ASN A 192 27.44 13.98 16.28
CA ASN A 192 27.04 13.16 15.13
C ASN A 192 25.60 12.61 15.21
N GLY A 193 24.87 12.87 16.31
CA GLY A 193 23.47 12.48 16.50
C GLY A 193 22.43 13.45 15.91
N LYS A 194 22.86 14.61 15.37
CA LYS A 194 21.96 15.54 14.66
C LYS A 194 21.88 15.19 13.18
N SER A 195 21.28 14.04 12.84
CA SER A 195 20.79 13.84 11.47
C SER A 195 19.63 14.79 11.22
N SER A 196 19.83 15.67 10.24
CA SER A 196 18.86 16.64 9.73
C SER A 196 17.59 15.95 9.22
N ASN A 197 16.51 15.99 10.00
CA ASN A 197 15.18 15.53 9.60
C ASN A 197 14.38 16.56 8.76
N ASN A 198 15.04 17.50 8.07
CA ASN A 198 14.33 18.60 7.39
C ASN A 198 14.09 18.43 5.87
N ASP A 199 14.49 17.32 5.23
CA ASP A 199 14.34 17.19 3.77
C ASP A 199 13.11 16.41 3.29
N ILE A 200 12.24 15.91 4.17
CA ILE A 200 11.08 15.10 3.75
C ILE A 200 9.81 15.94 3.49
N SER A 201 9.73 17.17 4.01
CA SER A 201 8.52 18.01 3.86
C SER A 201 8.37 18.66 2.47
N ALA A 202 9.45 18.75 1.68
CA ALA A 202 9.43 19.49 0.40
C ALA A 202 8.99 18.65 -0.83
N ARG A 203 8.61 17.38 -0.67
CA ARG A 203 8.29 16.49 -1.81
C ARG A 203 6.80 16.28 -2.10
N TYR A 204 5.89 16.91 -1.36
CA TYR A 204 4.43 16.71 -1.54
C TYR A 204 3.64 17.97 -1.92
N THR A 205 4.28 19.00 -2.46
CA THR A 205 3.59 20.09 -3.18
C THR A 205 3.93 20.03 -4.65
N GLY A 206 3.26 19.11 -5.37
CA GLY A 206 3.43 18.97 -6.80
C GLY A 206 2.63 17.82 -7.38
N CYS A 207 1.30 17.93 -7.34
CA CYS A 207 0.33 17.40 -8.30
C CYS A 207 -1.01 18.12 -8.05
#